data_AF-A0A0L0LCW6-F1
#
_entry.id   AF-A0A0L0LCW6-F1
#
_cell.length_a   1.000
_cell.length_b   1.000
_cell.length_c   1.000
_cell.angle_alpha   90.00
_cell.angle_beta   90.00
_cell.angle_gamma   90.00
#
_symmetry.space_group_name_H-M   'P 1'
#
loop_
_entity.id
_entity.type
_entity.pdbx_description
1 polymer ?
#
loop_
_entity_poly.entity_id
_entity_poly.type
_entity_poly.pdbx_seq_one_letter_code
_entity_poly.pdbx_strand_id
1 'polypeptide(L)' 'MSKQNFEKSLKKELRVLNEIIDMKIVRGLSYAQEARRHKFILNSLTNIKRTKSGWMLRSFNFA' A
#
# COMPACT_ATOMS: atom_id res chain seq x y z
N MET A 1 -1.52 17.24 -8.88
CA MET A 1 -1.52 15.76 -8.89
C MET A 1 -2.86 15.27 -8.31
N SER A 2 -3.68 14.57 -9.10
CA SER A 2 -4.94 14.00 -8.60
C SER A 2 -4.67 12.83 -7.65
N LYS A 3 -5.52 12.61 -6.63
CA LYS A 3 -5.44 11.45 -5.71
C LYS A 3 -5.38 10.12 -6.46
N GLN A 4 -6.00 10.05 -7.64
CA GLN A 4 -5.97 8.87 -8.52
C GLN A 4 -4.57 8.61 -9.10
N ASN A 5 -3.83 9.67 -9.45
CA ASN A 5 -2.47 9.53 -9.97
C ASN A 5 -1.51 9.09 -8.87
N PHE A 6 -1.74 9.55 -7.63
CA PHE A 6 -0.99 9.10 -6.46
C PHE A 6 -1.23 7.60 -6.17
N GLU A 7 -2.49 7.15 -6.20
CA GLU A 7 -2.81 5.72 -6.02
C GLU A 7 -2.18 4.85 -7.12
N LYS A 8 -2.21 5.32 -8.38
CA LYS A 8 -1.55 4.63 -9.51
C LYS A 8 -0.03 4.55 -9.31
N SER A 9 0.60 5.63 -8.84
CA SER A 9 2.03 5.65 -8.54
C SER A 9 2.41 4.64 -7.46
N LEU A 10 1.67 4.61 -6.36
CA LEU A 10 1.90 3.64 -5.27
C LEU A 10 1.72 2.19 -5.73
N LYS A 11 0.73 1.91 -6.58
CA LYS A 11 0.55 0.56 -7.16
C LYS A 11 1.70 0.16 -8.06
N LYS A 12 2.25 1.09 -8.85
CA LYS A 12 3.43 0.83 -9.69
C LYS A 12 4.65 0.51 -8.83
N GLU A 13 4.87 1.29 -7.78
CA GLU A 13 5.97 1.07 -6.84
C GLU A 13 5.84 -0.27 -6.10
N LEU A 14 4.62 -0.65 -5.71
CA LEU A 14 4.35 -1.96 -5.12
C LEU A 14 4.75 -3.12 -6.03
N ARG A 15 4.44 -3.01 -7.33
CA ARG A 15 4.80 -4.04 -8.32
C ARG A 15 6.31 -4.19 -8.45
N VAL A 16 7.04 -3.06 -8.56
CA VAL A 16 8.50 -3.05 -8.65
C VAL A 16 9.13 -3.67 -7.40
N LEU A 17 8.61 -3.38 -6.21
CA LEU A 17 9.12 -3.98 -4.97
C LEU A 17 8.91 -5.50 -4.94
N ASN A 18 7.79 -6.00 -5.46
CA ASN A 18 7.57 -7.45 -5.56
C ASN A 18 8.57 -8.10 -6.51
N GLU A 19 8.79 -7.53 -7.69
CA GLU A 19 9.78 -8.05 -8.64
C GLU A 19 11.19 -8.11 -8.04
N ILE A 20 11.57 -7.09 -7.26
CA ILE A 20 12.86 -7.07 -6.55
C ILE A 20 12.91 -8.14 -5.45
N ILE A 21 11.84 -8.26 -4.64
CA ILE A 21 11.75 -9.26 -3.57
C ILE A 21 11.85 -10.67 -4.17
N ASP A 22 11.12 -10.96 -5.24
CA ASP A 22 11.12 -12.27 -5.90
C ASP A 22 12.51 -12.62 -6.41
N MET A 23 13.18 -11.67 -7.08
CA MET A 23 14.57 -11.82 -7.49
C MET A 23 15.51 -12.08 -6.32
N LYS A 24 15.34 -11.38 -5.20
CA LYS A 24 16.15 -11.56 -4.00
C LYS A 24 15.91 -12.91 -3.33
N ILE A 25 14.66 -13.38 -3.29
CA ILE A 25 14.30 -14.72 -2.80
C ILE A 25 15.00 -15.79 -3.63
N VAL A 26 14.89 -15.72 -4.97
CA VAL A 26 15.54 -16.68 -5.87
C VAL A 26 17.06 -16.70 -5.69
N ARG A 27 17.67 -15.54 -5.43
CA ARG A 27 19.11 -15.40 -5.21
C ARG A 27 19.55 -15.68 -3.76
N GLY A 28 18.62 -16.00 -2.86
CA GLY A 28 18.93 -16.18 -1.43
C GLY A 28 19.44 -14.91 -0.73
N LEU A 29 19.13 -13.74 -1.27
CA LEU A 29 19.54 -12.44 -0.74
C LEU A 29 18.51 -11.89 0.25
N SER A 30 18.98 -11.12 1.23
CA SER A 30 18.07 -10.43 2.16
C SER A 30 17.21 -9.39 1.45
N TYR A 31 15.90 -9.51 1.64
CA TYR A 31 14.87 -8.61 1.12
C TYR A 31 14.12 -7.86 2.23
N ALA A 32 14.68 -7.82 3.45
CA ALA A 32 14.02 -7.25 4.63
C ALA A 32 13.73 -5.74 4.50
N GLN A 33 14.54 -5.00 3.73
CA GLN A 33 14.32 -3.58 3.48
C GLN A 33 13.14 -3.36 2.52
N GLU A 34 13.08 -4.12 1.44
CA GLU A 34 12.01 -4.07 0.45
C GLU A 34 10.68 -4.51 1.05
N ALA A 35 10.69 -5.55 1.89
CA ALA A 35 9.48 -6.00 2.59
C ALA A 35 8.92 -4.91 3.54
N ARG A 36 9.79 -4.21 4.28
CA ARG A 36 9.38 -3.08 5.13
C ARG A 36 8.75 -1.96 4.32
N ARG A 37 9.38 -1.60 3.19
CA ARG A 37 8.86 -0.56 2.27
C ARG A 37 7.54 -0.98 1.64
N HIS A 38 7.42 -2.23 1.21
CA HIS A 38 6.19 -2.81 0.66
C HIS A 38 5.04 -2.73 1.67
N LYS A 39 5.29 -3.11 2.93
CA LYS A 39 4.30 -3.00 4.02
C LYS A 39 3.89 -1.54 4.30
N PHE A 40 4.84 -0.61 4.26
CA PHE A 40 4.56 0.82 4.43
C PHE A 40 3.63 1.37 3.33
N ILE A 41 3.87 1.00 2.07
CA ILE A 41 3.04 1.41 0.93
C ILE A 41 1.64 0.79 1.01
N LEU A 42 1.54 -0.49 1.41
CA LEU A 42 0.25 -1.13 1.66
C LEU A 42 -0.56 -0.38 2.72
N ASN A 43 0.06 -0.05 3.86
CA ASN A 43 -0.59 0.73 4.91
C ASN A 43 -1.08 2.08 4.38
N SER A 44 -0.25 2.78 3.60
CA SER A 44 -0.61 4.05 2.97
C SER A 44 -1.84 3.91 2.05
N LEU A 45 -1.88 2.87 1.20
CA LEU A 45 -3.02 2.58 0.33
C LEU A 45 -4.29 2.23 1.13
N THR A 46 -4.18 1.45 2.21
CA THR A 46 -5.33 1.12 3.05
C THR A 46 -5.90 2.34 3.76
N ASN A 47 -5.04 3.25 4.22
CA ASN A 47 -5.47 4.50 4.86
C ASN A 47 -6.21 5.40 3.86
N ILE A 48 -5.71 5.56 2.63
CA ILE A 48 -6.38 6.31 1.56
C ILE A 48 -7.77 5.72 1.25
N LYS A 49 -7.89 4.38 1.23
CA LYS A 49 -9.19 3.71 1.05
C LYS A 49 -10.13 3.92 2.24
N ARG A 50 -9.63 3.84 3.47
CA ARG A 50 -10.43 4.09 4.69
C ARG A 50 -10.93 5.53 4.78
N THR A 51 -10.18 6.51 4.29
CA THR A 51 -10.67 7.90 4.22
C THR A 51 -11.89 8.03 3.29
N LYS A 52 -12.04 7.17 2.27
CA LYS A 52 -13.27 7.13 1.44
C LYS A 52 -14.47 6.54 2.18
N SER A 53 -14.28 5.62 3.14
CA SER A 53 -15.38 4.96 3.86
C SER A 53 -15.70 5.58 5.22
N GLY A 54 -14.75 6.29 5.84
CA GLY A 54 -14.89 6.88 7.20
C GLY A 54 -15.80 8.10 7.30
N TRP A 55 -16.13 8.75 6.20
CA TRP A 55 -17.14 9.83 6.17
C TRP A 55 -18.58 9.31 6.08
N MET A 56 -18.78 8.04 5.72
CA MET A 56 -20.13 7.47 5.49
C MET A 56 -20.61 6.56 6.63
N LEU A 57 -19.85 6.44 7.73
CA LEU A 57 -20.19 5.59 8.88
C LEU A 57 -20.29 6.33 10.23
N ARG A 58 -20.34 7.66 10.23
CA ARG A 58 -20.62 8.44 11.45
C ARG A 58 -22.12 8.71 11.69
N SER A 59 -23.01 8.17 10.87
CA SER A 59 -24.47 8.38 10.94
C SER A 59 -25.28 7.12 11.25
N PHE A 60 -24.80 6.26 12.14
CA PHE A 60 -25.62 5.27 12.86
C PHE A 60 -25.05 5.20 14.29
N ASN A 61 -25.30 6.20 15.14
CA ASN A 61 -26.44 6.30 16.08
C ASN A 61 -26.52 5.05 16.98
N PHE A 62 -26.00 5.11 18.21
CA PHE A 62 -26.78 5.42 19.43
C PHE A 62 -28.05 4.57 19.54
N ALA A 63 -27.92 3.42 20.19
CA ALA A 63 -28.91 2.75 21.03
C ALA A 63 -28.17 1.73 21.90
#